data_AF-A0A224VC89-F1
#
_entry.id   AF-A0A224VC89-F1
#
_cell.length_a   1.000
_cell.length_b   1.000
_cell.length_c   1.000
_cell.angle_alpha   90.00
_cell.angle_beta   90.00
_cell.angle_gamma   90.00
#
_symmetry.space_group_name_H-M   'P 1'
#
loop_
_entity.id
_entity.type
_entity.pdbx_description
1 polymer ?
#
loop_
_entity_poly.entity_id
_entity_poly.type
_entity_poly.pdbx_seq_one_letter_code
_entity_poly.pdbx_strand_id
1 'polypeptide(L)'
;MKKIKHLTTLGLLSSMAILLSGCVRTTKSGKPYGAVYDYLARPAQAIMEWIAQFVGSYGWAIIVLTVVVRLFLLPIMVRQMKASTIQQEKMQLIRPQMAELQKRQKAAGTPEEQTAASQAMMALYKQNGISMTGGIGCLPLLIQMPIFTALYAAIRYSPELSHTVFMGIRLGQSSWVLAVLSFASYLLQGYIAMLGTPAAQKKQMGAMMLLSPIMILVFTLTAPAGLGIYFFIGGLFACLQTLIINMYRPRIRKRIAKENEGKKAVTVEDLMPDPTPTASATSQAGPDVHQRNRQRNTGKQQAVRQPQSRPTVQPTKKPEDSQVKKPAAKRPRNVGKQQRHHK
;
A
#
# COMPACT_ATOMS: atom_id res chain seq x y z
N MET A 1 -5.52 18.45 -7.24
CA MET A 1 -4.27 17.72 -6.89
C MET A 1 -3.99 17.61 -5.38
N LYS A 2 -4.17 18.65 -4.56
CA LYS A 2 -3.89 18.59 -3.10
C LYS A 2 -4.73 17.54 -2.33
N LYS A 3 -6.03 17.41 -2.62
CA LYS A 3 -6.93 16.43 -1.95
C LYS A 3 -6.54 14.96 -2.21
N ILE A 4 -6.05 14.63 -3.40
CA ILE A 4 -5.59 13.27 -3.74
C ILE A 4 -4.28 12.95 -3.01
N LYS A 5 -3.35 13.93 -2.92
CA LYS A 5 -2.10 13.78 -2.16
C LYS A 5 -2.37 13.52 -0.67
N HIS A 6 -3.32 14.23 -0.06
CA HIS A 6 -3.74 13.99 1.32
C HIS A 6 -4.41 12.63 1.51
N LEU A 7 -5.22 12.15 0.55
CA LEU A 7 -5.83 10.83 0.64
C LEU A 7 -4.80 9.71 0.52
N THR A 8 -3.79 9.87 -0.34
CA THR A 8 -2.69 8.91 -0.46
C THR A 8 -1.76 8.90 0.75
N THR A 9 -1.45 10.05 1.34
CA THR A 9 -0.62 10.11 2.56
C THR A 9 -1.38 9.60 3.78
N LEU A 10 -2.69 9.88 3.89
CA LEU A 10 -3.54 9.35 4.95
C LEU A 10 -3.72 7.82 4.84
N GLY A 11 -3.82 7.29 3.61
CA GLY A 11 -3.81 5.86 3.34
C GLY A 11 -2.47 5.20 3.70
N LEU A 12 -1.35 5.83 3.37
CA LEU A 12 -0.01 5.34 3.73
C LEU A 12 0.20 5.35 5.25
N LEU A 13 -0.18 6.44 5.93
CA LEU A 13 -0.13 6.56 7.39
C LEU A 13 -1.08 5.59 8.11
N SER A 14 -2.29 5.37 7.59
CA SER A 14 -3.20 4.34 8.11
C SER A 14 -2.64 2.94 7.91
N SER A 15 -2.02 2.64 6.76
CA SER A 15 -1.40 1.33 6.52
C SER A 15 -0.21 1.08 7.46
N MET A 16 0.58 2.11 7.73
CA MET A 16 1.67 2.07 8.71
C MET A 16 1.13 1.88 10.14
N ALA A 17 0.08 2.62 10.52
CA ALA A 17 -0.55 2.48 11.83
C ALA A 17 -1.17 1.08 12.02
N ILE A 18 -1.77 0.50 10.99
CA ILE A 18 -2.29 -0.88 11.03
C ILE A 18 -1.15 -1.89 11.19
N LEU A 19 -0.05 -1.72 10.44
CA LEU A 19 1.16 -2.55 10.57
C LEU A 19 1.78 -2.49 11.98
N LEU A 20 1.82 -1.31 12.60
CA LEU A 20 2.30 -1.15 13.99
C LEU A 20 1.29 -1.65 15.03
N SER A 21 -0.01 -1.69 14.72
CA SER A 21 -1.07 -2.13 15.65
C SER A 21 -1.22 -3.66 15.74
N GLY A 22 -0.61 -4.42 14.83
CA GLY A 22 -0.72 -5.88 14.75
C GLY A 22 0.07 -6.67 15.81
N CYS A 23 0.75 -6.00 16.74
CA CYS A 23 1.50 -6.65 17.81
C CYS A 23 0.57 -7.09 18.95
N VAL A 24 0.84 -8.26 19.54
CA VAL A 24 0.15 -8.74 20.75
C VAL A 24 0.42 -7.75 21.90
N ARG A 25 -0.65 -7.27 22.54
CA ARG A 25 -0.54 -6.39 23.70
C ARG A 25 -0.23 -7.21 24.94
N THR A 26 0.68 -6.72 25.77
CA THR A 26 1.07 -7.36 27.04
C THR A 26 0.78 -6.42 28.20
N THR A 27 0.31 -6.97 29.31
CA THR A 27 0.16 -6.21 30.56
C THR A 27 1.53 -5.84 31.12
N LYS A 28 1.57 -4.98 32.16
CA LYS A 28 2.79 -4.71 32.93
C LYS A 28 3.41 -5.98 33.55
N SER A 29 2.58 -6.99 33.79
CA SER A 29 2.99 -8.31 34.29
C SER A 29 3.39 -9.31 33.19
N GLY A 30 3.47 -8.86 31.93
CA GLY A 30 3.89 -9.69 30.80
C GLY A 30 2.82 -10.65 30.25
N LYS A 31 1.60 -10.65 30.80
CA LYS A 31 0.49 -11.50 30.32
C LYS A 31 -0.07 -10.94 29.00
N PRO A 32 -0.20 -11.76 27.94
CA PRO A 32 -0.76 -11.30 26.67
C PRO A 32 -2.30 -11.14 26.77
N TYR A 33 -2.85 -10.12 26.11
CA TYR A 33 -4.29 -9.86 26.07
C TYR A 33 -4.72 -9.09 24.81
N GLY A 34 -6.03 -9.09 24.53
CA GLY A 34 -6.65 -8.32 23.45
C GLY A 34 -6.87 -9.13 22.17
N ALA A 35 -7.53 -8.50 21.19
CA ALA A 35 -8.05 -9.20 20.00
C ALA A 35 -6.98 -9.99 19.22
N VAL A 36 -5.76 -9.46 19.08
CA VAL A 36 -4.66 -10.18 18.41
C VAL A 36 -4.27 -11.44 19.18
N TYR A 37 -4.26 -11.40 20.52
CA TYR A 37 -4.00 -12.59 21.30
C TYR A 37 -5.15 -13.60 21.21
N ASP A 38 -6.38 -13.13 21.39
CA ASP A 38 -7.54 -14.02 21.51
C ASP A 38 -7.96 -14.66 20.17
N TYR A 39 -7.86 -13.92 19.06
CA TYR A 39 -8.28 -14.43 17.73
C TYR A 39 -7.13 -14.94 16.85
N LEU A 40 -5.88 -14.64 17.18
CA LEU A 40 -4.74 -15.06 16.36
C LEU A 40 -3.77 -15.95 17.15
N ALA A 41 -3.30 -15.51 18.32
CA ALA A 41 -2.31 -16.26 19.09
C ALA A 41 -2.86 -17.55 19.73
N ARG A 42 -4.00 -17.48 20.44
CA ARG A 42 -4.60 -18.66 21.09
C ARG A 42 -4.98 -19.76 20.08
N PRO A 43 -5.66 -19.46 18.94
CA PRO A 43 -5.93 -20.48 17.94
C PRO A 43 -4.65 -21.05 17.33
N ALA A 44 -3.64 -20.20 17.09
CA ALA A 44 -2.36 -20.66 16.57
C ALA A 44 -1.65 -21.63 17.52
N GLN A 45 -1.71 -21.40 18.84
CA GLN A 45 -1.19 -22.33 19.84
C GLN A 45 -1.91 -23.68 19.79
N ALA A 46 -3.25 -23.67 19.74
CA ALA A 46 -4.04 -24.89 19.65
C ALA A 46 -3.75 -25.68 18.36
N ILE A 47 -3.61 -25.00 17.23
CA ILE A 47 -3.21 -25.63 15.95
C ILE A 47 -1.81 -26.23 16.07
N MET A 48 -0.86 -25.50 16.64
CA MET A 48 0.51 -25.98 16.83
C MET A 48 0.56 -27.23 17.72
N GLU A 49 -0.21 -27.24 18.81
CA GLU A 49 -0.32 -28.38 19.71
C GLU A 49 -0.98 -29.59 19.03
N TRP A 50 -2.07 -29.37 18.29
CA TRP A 50 -2.73 -30.43 17.52
C TRP A 50 -1.80 -31.07 16.48
N ILE A 51 -1.05 -30.26 15.72
CA ILE A 51 -0.06 -30.79 14.78
C ILE A 51 1.05 -31.52 15.55
N ALA A 52 1.56 -30.95 16.64
CA ALA A 52 2.64 -31.55 17.44
C ALA A 52 2.24 -32.89 18.05
N GLN A 53 0.99 -33.08 18.47
CA GLN A 53 0.47 -34.38 18.92
C GLN A 53 0.50 -35.44 17.80
N PHE A 54 0.27 -35.02 16.55
CA PHE A 54 0.30 -35.94 15.41
C PHE A 54 1.73 -36.29 14.95
N VAL A 55 2.66 -35.31 14.94
CA VAL A 55 4.04 -35.51 14.45
C VAL A 55 5.08 -35.74 15.54
N GLY A 56 4.67 -35.68 16.82
CA GLY A 56 5.49 -35.97 17.99
C GLY A 56 6.48 -34.87 18.43
N SER A 57 6.57 -33.74 17.71
CA SER A 57 7.45 -32.63 18.09
C SER A 57 6.95 -31.30 17.58
N TYR A 58 7.07 -30.27 18.41
CA TYR A 58 6.77 -28.90 17.99
C TYR A 58 7.67 -28.40 16.85
N GLY A 59 8.93 -28.85 16.74
CA GLY A 59 9.79 -28.45 15.62
C GLY A 59 9.29 -28.99 14.28
N TRP A 60 8.89 -30.27 14.24
CA TRP A 60 8.21 -30.86 13.08
C TRP A 60 6.86 -30.19 12.83
N ALA A 61 6.13 -29.81 13.88
CA ALA A 61 4.87 -29.10 13.73
C ALA A 61 5.04 -27.74 13.02
N ILE A 62 6.11 -26.99 13.32
CA ILE A 62 6.43 -25.74 12.62
C ILE A 62 6.69 -26.00 11.13
N ILE A 63 7.45 -27.05 10.80
CA ILE A 63 7.76 -27.41 9.41
C ILE A 63 6.47 -27.77 8.66
N VAL A 64 5.64 -28.64 9.23
CA VAL A 64 4.37 -29.07 8.64
C VAL A 64 3.42 -27.89 8.46
N LEU A 65 3.26 -27.04 9.49
CA LEU A 65 2.46 -25.82 9.39
C LEU A 65 2.94 -24.94 8.23
N THR A 66 4.26 -24.73 8.11
CA THR A 66 4.85 -23.93 7.04
C THR A 66 4.53 -24.52 5.67
N VAL A 67 4.69 -25.83 5.50
CA VAL A 67 4.39 -26.54 4.25
C VAL A 67 2.91 -26.39 3.88
N VAL A 68 2.00 -26.68 4.82
CA VAL A 68 0.54 -26.62 4.58
C VAL A 68 0.11 -25.21 4.19
N VAL A 69 0.57 -24.21 4.92
CA VAL A 69 0.27 -22.80 4.61
C VAL A 69 0.83 -22.41 3.24
N ARG A 70 2.06 -22.84 2.90
CA ARG A 70 2.68 -22.56 1.60
C ARG A 70 1.93 -23.23 0.45
N LEU A 71 1.43 -24.45 0.63
CA LEU A 71 0.62 -25.14 -0.37
C LEU A 71 -0.74 -24.46 -0.55
N PHE A 72 -1.38 -24.05 0.54
CA PHE A 72 -2.65 -23.32 0.49
C PHE A 72 -2.51 -21.95 -0.20
N LEU A 73 -1.43 -21.22 0.08
CA LEU A 73 -1.14 -19.92 -0.53
C LEU A 73 -0.51 -20.02 -1.92
N LEU A 74 -0.06 -21.21 -2.35
CA LEU A 74 0.61 -21.44 -3.63
C LEU A 74 -0.14 -20.86 -4.84
N PRO A 75 -1.46 -21.08 -5.05
CA PRO A 75 -2.15 -20.54 -6.21
C PRO A 75 -2.13 -19.00 -6.25
N ILE A 76 -2.25 -18.34 -5.10
CA ILE A 76 -2.20 -16.88 -5.00
C ILE A 76 -0.77 -16.40 -5.29
N MET A 77 0.23 -17.02 -4.67
CA MET A 77 1.65 -16.69 -4.85
C MET A 77 2.09 -16.88 -6.31
N VAL A 78 1.68 -17.96 -6.97
CA VAL A 78 1.99 -18.20 -8.39
C VAL A 78 1.35 -17.15 -9.30
N ARG A 79 0.08 -16.80 -9.07
CA ARG A 79 -0.61 -15.72 -9.82
C ARG A 79 0.11 -14.39 -9.63
N GLN A 80 0.50 -14.07 -8.40
CA GLN A 80 1.23 -12.85 -8.07
C GLN A 80 2.62 -12.82 -8.74
N MET A 81 3.39 -13.91 -8.66
CA MET A 81 4.70 -14.01 -9.31
C MET A 81 4.61 -13.92 -10.83
N LYS A 82 3.58 -14.53 -11.43
CA LYS A 82 3.30 -14.41 -12.87
C LYS A 82 2.97 -12.96 -13.25
N ALA A 83 2.10 -12.29 -12.51
CA ALA A 83 1.76 -10.89 -12.75
C ALA A 83 3.02 -10.00 -12.65
N SER A 84 3.81 -10.17 -11.60
CA SER A 84 5.08 -9.45 -11.42
C SER A 84 6.06 -9.71 -12.58
N THR A 85 6.17 -10.95 -13.04
CA THR A 85 7.00 -11.32 -14.20
C THR A 85 6.51 -10.61 -15.46
N ILE A 86 5.21 -10.59 -15.73
CA ILE A 86 4.63 -9.88 -16.89
C ILE A 86 4.97 -8.39 -16.83
N GLN A 87 4.87 -7.76 -15.66
CA GLN A 87 5.25 -6.35 -15.50
C GLN A 87 6.73 -6.10 -15.77
N GLN A 88 7.62 -6.97 -15.28
CA GLN A 88 9.06 -6.87 -15.53
C GLN A 88 9.38 -6.94 -17.02
N GLU A 89 8.72 -7.83 -17.76
CA GLU A 89 8.95 -7.98 -19.20
C GLU A 89 8.36 -6.78 -19.98
N LYS A 90 7.18 -6.26 -19.62
CA LYS A 90 6.64 -5.02 -20.22
C LYS A 90 7.54 -3.81 -19.96
N MET A 91 8.10 -3.71 -18.76
CA MET A 91 9.08 -2.69 -18.38
C MET A 91 10.34 -2.75 -19.26
N GLN A 92 10.79 -3.95 -19.65
CA GLN A 92 11.95 -4.10 -20.51
C GLN A 92 11.73 -3.52 -21.91
N LEU A 93 10.50 -3.56 -22.43
CA LEU A 93 10.16 -3.03 -23.75
C LEU A 93 10.25 -1.50 -23.79
N ILE A 94 9.81 -0.82 -22.74
CA ILE A 94 9.82 0.65 -22.66
C ILE A 94 11.11 1.23 -22.08
N ARG A 95 12.07 0.36 -21.72
CA ARG A 95 13.36 0.77 -21.14
C ARG A 95 14.09 1.89 -21.91
N PRO A 96 14.18 1.89 -23.25
CA PRO A 96 14.85 2.98 -23.96
C PRO A 96 14.11 4.32 -23.80
N GLN A 97 12.79 4.31 -23.90
CA GLN A 97 11.94 5.50 -23.73
C GLN A 97 12.03 6.04 -22.29
N MET A 98 12.08 5.14 -21.31
CA MET A 98 12.32 5.47 -19.91
C MET A 98 13.70 6.12 -19.68
N ALA A 99 14.74 5.64 -20.36
CA ALA A 99 16.08 6.22 -20.25
C ALA A 99 16.13 7.64 -20.84
N GLU A 100 15.42 7.88 -21.94
CA GLU A 100 15.31 9.19 -22.57
C GLU A 100 14.54 10.18 -21.67
N LEU A 101 13.38 9.78 -21.14
CA LEU A 101 12.64 10.59 -20.17
C LEU A 101 13.46 10.90 -18.91
N GLN A 102 14.28 9.97 -18.43
CA GLN A 102 15.20 10.22 -17.31
C GLN A 102 16.29 11.23 -17.65
N LYS A 103 16.81 11.23 -18.89
CA LYS A 103 17.77 12.25 -19.34
C LYS A 103 17.11 13.62 -19.40
N ARG A 104 15.92 13.72 -20.01
CA ARG A 104 15.14 14.98 -20.08
C ARG A 104 14.79 15.51 -18.70
N GLN A 105 14.40 14.63 -17.76
CA GLN A 105 14.13 15.02 -16.37
C GLN A 105 15.38 15.58 -15.66
N LYS A 106 16.58 15.05 -15.97
CA LYS A 106 17.85 15.54 -15.40
C LYS A 106 18.34 16.81 -16.07
N ALA A 107 18.02 17.00 -17.35
CA ALA A 107 18.36 18.20 -18.11
C ALA A 107 17.40 19.37 -17.86
N ALA A 108 16.21 19.10 -17.30
CA ALA A 108 15.22 20.11 -16.95
C ALA A 108 15.79 21.12 -15.95
N GLY A 109 15.83 22.39 -16.37
CA GLY A 109 16.33 23.50 -15.54
C GLY A 109 15.24 24.12 -14.66
N THR A 110 13.97 23.94 -15.03
CA THR A 110 12.84 24.53 -14.31
C THR A 110 12.03 23.48 -13.53
N PRO A 111 11.42 23.86 -12.39
CA PRO A 111 10.48 22.99 -11.67
C PRO A 111 9.31 22.52 -12.54
N GLU A 112 8.88 23.34 -13.50
CA GLU A 112 7.77 23.03 -14.42
C GLU A 112 8.15 21.90 -15.39
N GLU A 113 9.32 21.98 -16.03
CA GLU A 113 9.86 20.92 -16.89
C GLU A 113 10.08 19.61 -16.13
N GLN A 114 10.55 19.69 -14.89
CA GLN A 114 10.73 18.51 -14.05
C GLN A 114 9.39 17.83 -13.74
N THR A 115 8.33 18.61 -13.49
CA THR A 115 6.98 18.05 -13.30
C THR A 115 6.40 17.49 -14.59
N ALA A 116 6.65 18.13 -15.75
CA ALA A 116 6.22 17.63 -17.05
C ALA A 116 6.89 16.30 -17.39
N ALA A 117 8.21 16.18 -17.17
CA ALA A 117 8.94 14.93 -17.36
C ALA A 117 8.44 13.81 -16.41
N SER A 118 8.12 14.13 -15.16
CA SER A 118 7.51 13.17 -14.22
C SER A 118 6.12 12.70 -14.68
N GLN A 119 5.31 13.61 -15.24
CA GLN A 119 3.99 13.29 -15.79
C GLN A 119 4.10 12.45 -17.07
N ALA A 120 5.05 12.75 -17.95
CA ALA A 120 5.31 11.97 -19.15
C ALA A 120 5.77 10.55 -18.81
N MET A 121 6.63 10.39 -17.81
CA MET A 121 7.00 9.08 -17.26
C MET A 121 5.76 8.33 -16.74
N MET A 122 4.86 9.03 -16.04
CA MET A 122 3.61 8.44 -15.56
C MET A 122 2.69 7.98 -16.71
N ALA A 123 2.55 8.83 -17.73
CA ALA A 123 1.75 8.55 -18.91
C ALA A 123 2.32 7.36 -19.70
N LEU A 124 3.63 7.29 -19.86
CA LEU A 124 4.31 6.19 -20.56
C LEU A 124 3.97 4.84 -19.95
N TYR A 125 4.10 4.71 -18.62
CA TYR A 125 3.73 3.48 -17.93
C TYR A 125 2.24 3.13 -18.11
N LYS A 126 1.35 4.12 -17.96
CA LYS A 126 -0.11 3.92 -18.07
C LYS A 126 -0.51 3.45 -19.47
N GLN A 127 0.05 4.09 -20.50
CA GLN A 127 -0.25 3.76 -21.90
C GLN A 127 0.31 2.39 -22.31
N ASN A 128 1.42 1.96 -21.70
CA ASN A 128 1.97 0.62 -21.90
C ASN A 128 1.36 -0.45 -20.96
N GLY A 129 0.29 -0.12 -20.23
CA GLY A 129 -0.41 -1.04 -19.34
C GLY A 129 0.49 -1.58 -18.21
N ILE A 130 1.51 -0.80 -17.82
CA ILE A 130 2.38 -1.08 -16.68
C ILE A 130 1.77 -0.32 -15.51
N SER A 131 1.32 -1.04 -14.49
CA SER A 131 0.79 -0.34 -13.32
C SER A 131 1.91 0.05 -12.38
N MET A 132 1.83 1.28 -11.88
CA MET A 132 2.76 1.86 -10.91
C MET A 132 2.72 1.15 -9.56
N THR A 133 1.63 0.45 -9.29
CA THR A 133 1.32 -0.21 -8.03
C THR A 133 1.25 -1.73 -8.17
N GLY A 134 1.12 -2.31 -9.37
CA GLY A 134 0.66 -3.70 -9.54
C GLY A 134 1.72 -4.77 -9.34
N GLY A 135 2.68 -4.48 -8.49
CA GLY A 135 3.57 -5.44 -7.90
C GLY A 135 4.09 -4.96 -6.57
N ILE A 136 3.28 -4.27 -5.73
CA ILE A 136 3.74 -3.76 -4.43
C ILE A 136 4.49 -4.90 -3.72
N GLY A 137 5.80 -4.75 -3.59
CA GLY A 137 6.71 -5.78 -3.08
C GLY A 137 6.41 -6.17 -1.62
N CYS A 138 5.46 -5.49 -0.97
CA CYS A 138 4.98 -5.82 0.36
C CYS A 138 3.72 -6.70 0.36
N LEU A 139 3.04 -6.95 -0.77
CA LEU A 139 1.84 -7.81 -0.76
C LEU A 139 2.13 -9.24 -0.26
N PRO A 140 3.25 -9.90 -0.63
CA PRO A 140 3.60 -11.19 -0.03
C PRO A 140 3.82 -11.06 1.48
N LEU A 141 4.43 -9.96 1.93
CA LEU A 141 4.65 -9.69 3.35
C LEU A 141 3.32 -9.54 4.10
N LEU A 142 2.36 -8.77 3.56
CA LEU A 142 1.04 -8.56 4.15
C LEU A 142 0.25 -9.86 4.31
N ILE A 143 0.28 -10.74 3.32
CA ILE A 143 -0.36 -12.07 3.40
C ILE A 143 0.32 -12.93 4.46
N GLN A 144 1.63 -12.77 4.66
CA GLN A 144 2.41 -13.54 5.62
C GLN A 144 2.25 -13.03 7.06
N MET A 145 1.94 -11.73 7.27
CA MET A 145 1.88 -11.11 8.60
C MET A 145 0.98 -11.86 9.59
N PRO A 146 -0.25 -12.30 9.25
CA PRO A 146 -1.09 -13.03 10.21
C PRO A 146 -0.47 -14.36 10.66
N ILE A 147 0.09 -15.12 9.72
CA ILE A 147 0.74 -16.42 10.00
C ILE A 147 1.99 -16.22 10.85
N PHE A 148 2.77 -15.21 10.51
CA PHE A 148 3.97 -14.83 11.24
C PHE A 148 3.63 -14.41 12.68
N THR A 149 2.67 -13.51 12.88
CA THR A 149 2.24 -13.04 14.21
C THR A 149 1.65 -14.19 15.03
N ALA A 150 0.85 -15.06 14.41
CA ALA A 150 0.33 -16.28 15.02
C ALA A 150 1.45 -17.17 15.57
N LEU A 151 2.42 -17.53 14.72
CA LEU A 151 3.52 -18.39 15.12
C LEU A 151 4.43 -17.73 16.16
N TYR A 152 4.73 -16.44 15.99
CA TYR A 152 5.52 -15.67 16.95
C TYR A 152 4.88 -15.66 18.34
N ALA A 153 3.58 -15.36 18.40
CA ALA A 153 2.84 -15.32 19.64
C ALA A 153 2.68 -16.72 20.25
N ALA A 154 2.51 -17.76 19.43
CA ALA A 154 2.48 -19.13 19.91
C ALA A 154 3.79 -19.51 20.62
N ILE A 155 4.94 -19.26 19.99
CA ILE A 155 6.24 -19.59 20.58
C ILE A 155 6.52 -18.74 21.83
N ARG A 156 6.15 -17.47 21.82
CA ARG A 156 6.47 -16.55 22.91
C ARG A 156 5.61 -16.75 24.17
N TYR A 157 4.37 -17.19 24.01
CA TYR A 157 3.40 -17.26 25.12
C TYR A 157 2.99 -18.68 25.49
N SER A 158 3.48 -19.72 24.80
CA SER A 158 3.35 -21.12 25.21
C SER A 158 4.67 -21.60 25.82
N PRO A 159 4.72 -21.88 27.14
CA PRO A 159 5.90 -22.43 27.80
C PRO A 159 6.37 -23.74 27.16
N GLU A 160 5.43 -24.66 26.88
CA GLU A 160 5.68 -25.96 26.26
C GLU A 160 6.43 -25.81 24.94
N LEU A 161 5.95 -24.92 24.07
CA LEU A 161 6.57 -24.64 22.78
C LEU A 161 7.93 -23.95 22.94
N SER A 162 8.05 -23.02 23.87
CA SER A 162 9.27 -22.23 24.07
C SER A 162 10.44 -23.06 24.63
N HIS A 163 10.16 -24.01 25.54
CA HIS A 163 11.17 -24.82 26.21
C HIS A 163 11.60 -26.06 25.41
N THR A 164 10.79 -26.45 24.42
CA THR A 164 11.09 -27.58 23.54
C THR A 164 12.42 -27.41 22.81
N VAL A 165 13.21 -28.48 22.79
CA VAL A 165 14.46 -28.58 22.04
C VAL A 165 14.20 -29.36 20.75
N PHE A 166 14.59 -28.79 19.62
CA PHE A 166 14.51 -29.42 18.31
C PHE A 166 15.88 -29.37 17.64
N MET A 167 16.44 -30.53 17.27
CA MET A 167 17.77 -30.64 16.66
C MET A 167 18.88 -29.93 17.47
N GLY A 168 18.82 -30.00 18.80
CA GLY A 168 19.75 -29.32 19.70
C GLY A 168 19.50 -27.82 19.91
N ILE A 169 18.44 -27.26 19.34
CA ILE A 169 18.11 -25.83 19.42
C ILE A 169 16.81 -25.65 20.21
N ARG A 170 16.81 -24.78 21.24
CA ARG A 170 15.59 -24.40 21.97
C ARG A 170 14.73 -23.48 21.11
N LEU A 171 13.48 -23.86 20.86
CA LEU A 171 12.59 -23.13 19.95
C LEU A 171 12.27 -21.70 20.40
N GLY A 172 12.25 -21.46 21.72
CA GLY A 172 12.00 -20.14 22.31
C GLY A 172 13.21 -19.19 22.32
N GLN A 173 14.42 -19.67 22.04
CA GLN A 173 15.66 -18.87 22.05
C GLN A 173 16.13 -18.57 20.62
N SER A 174 16.89 -17.50 20.41
CA SER A 174 17.45 -17.22 19.07
C SER A 174 18.53 -18.23 18.68
N SER A 175 18.72 -18.43 17.37
CA SER A 175 19.73 -19.33 16.82
C SER A 175 20.42 -18.72 15.61
N TRP A 176 21.72 -18.46 15.73
CA TRP A 176 22.53 -17.94 14.63
C TRP A 176 22.60 -18.90 13.45
N VAL A 177 22.57 -20.22 13.70
CA VAL A 177 22.57 -21.25 12.66
C VAL A 177 21.34 -21.10 11.78
N LEU A 178 20.15 -21.03 12.38
CA LEU A 178 18.90 -20.85 11.63
C LEU A 178 18.82 -19.49 10.95
N ALA A 179 19.42 -18.46 11.53
CA ALA A 179 19.51 -17.15 10.91
C ALA A 179 20.36 -17.17 9.64
N VAL A 180 21.52 -17.82 9.67
CA VAL A 180 22.40 -18.00 8.50
C VAL A 180 21.72 -18.87 7.44
N LEU A 181 21.07 -19.97 7.82
CA LEU A 181 20.35 -20.84 6.89
C LEU A 181 19.18 -20.11 6.22
N SER A 182 18.43 -19.31 6.97
CA SER A 182 17.36 -18.46 6.43
C SER A 182 17.93 -17.42 5.46
N PHE A 183 18.98 -16.70 5.86
CA PHE A 183 19.68 -15.75 5.00
C PHE A 183 20.13 -16.39 3.69
N ALA A 184 20.82 -17.52 3.76
CA ALA A 184 21.31 -18.26 2.59
C ALA A 184 20.15 -18.67 1.66
N SER A 185 19.04 -19.12 2.22
CA SER A 185 17.87 -19.53 1.45
C SER A 185 17.24 -18.36 0.69
N TYR A 186 17.04 -17.22 1.34
CA TYR A 186 16.49 -16.02 0.68
C TYR A 186 17.49 -15.35 -0.26
N LEU A 187 18.79 -15.42 0.04
CA LEU A 187 19.84 -14.95 -0.86
C LEU A 187 19.87 -15.79 -2.14
N LEU A 188 19.81 -17.11 -2.00
CA LEU A 188 19.70 -18.04 -3.13
C LEU A 188 18.42 -17.80 -3.93
N GLN A 189 17.29 -17.61 -3.26
CA GLN A 189 16.03 -17.27 -3.92
C GLN A 189 16.13 -15.99 -4.75
N GLY A 190 16.73 -14.94 -4.20
CA GLY A 190 17.01 -13.69 -4.92
C GLY A 190 17.93 -13.90 -6.12
N TYR A 191 19.01 -14.67 -5.95
CA TYR A 191 19.93 -15.01 -7.03
C TYR A 191 19.24 -15.76 -8.17
N ILE A 192 18.43 -16.77 -7.84
CA ILE A 192 17.66 -17.54 -8.83
C ILE A 192 16.72 -16.59 -9.59
N ALA A 193 16.03 -15.66 -8.92
CA ALA A 193 15.14 -14.69 -9.56
C ALA A 193 15.85 -13.82 -10.62
N MET A 194 17.18 -13.66 -10.54
CA MET A 194 17.99 -12.90 -11.49
C MET A 194 18.52 -13.69 -12.69
N LEU A 195 18.41 -15.02 -12.69
CA LEU A 195 18.97 -15.85 -13.78
C LEU A 195 18.39 -15.52 -15.17
N GLY A 196 17.22 -14.88 -15.23
CA GLY A 196 16.57 -14.45 -16.47
C GLY A 196 16.65 -12.96 -16.80
N THR A 197 17.32 -12.12 -16.00
CA THR A 197 17.30 -10.65 -16.19
C THR A 197 18.54 -10.16 -16.97
N PRO A 198 18.40 -9.13 -17.84
CA PRO A 198 19.54 -8.55 -18.56
C PRO A 198 20.60 -7.95 -17.61
N ALA A 199 21.88 -8.03 -17.97
CA ALA A 199 23.00 -7.54 -17.14
C ALA A 199 22.85 -6.07 -16.70
N ALA A 200 22.39 -5.22 -17.62
CA ALA A 200 22.15 -3.81 -17.33
C ALA A 200 21.02 -3.58 -16.29
N GLN A 201 20.13 -4.56 -16.06
CA GLN A 201 19.09 -4.49 -15.03
C GLN A 201 19.58 -5.06 -13.70
N LYS A 202 20.49 -6.05 -13.72
CA LYS A 202 21.09 -6.66 -12.53
C LYS A 202 21.80 -5.62 -11.64
N LYS A 203 22.51 -4.65 -12.23
CA LYS A 203 23.23 -3.61 -11.46
C LYS A 203 22.29 -2.74 -10.62
N GLN A 204 21.12 -2.36 -11.16
CA GLN A 204 20.15 -1.55 -10.43
C GLN A 204 19.35 -2.39 -9.41
N MET A 205 19.04 -3.64 -9.74
CA MET A 205 18.27 -4.53 -8.85
C MET A 205 19.13 -5.22 -7.79
N GLY A 206 20.47 -5.24 -7.96
CA GLY A 206 21.42 -5.95 -7.09
C GLY A 206 21.37 -5.48 -5.64
N ALA A 207 21.43 -4.17 -5.41
CA ALA A 207 21.33 -3.61 -4.06
C ALA A 207 19.96 -3.88 -3.41
N MET A 208 18.89 -3.86 -4.20
CA MET A 208 17.53 -4.13 -3.70
C MET A 208 17.28 -5.62 -3.42
N MET A 209 18.00 -6.52 -4.11
CA MET A 209 17.93 -7.96 -3.86
C MET A 209 18.49 -8.33 -2.50
N LEU A 210 19.58 -7.68 -2.07
CA LEU A 210 20.24 -7.98 -0.81
C LEU A 210 19.45 -7.48 0.41
N LEU A 211 18.58 -6.48 0.22
CA LEU A 211 17.77 -5.91 1.29
C LEU A 211 16.90 -6.97 1.99
N SER A 212 16.20 -7.82 1.22
CA SER A 212 15.28 -8.81 1.81
C SER A 212 16.01 -9.89 2.64
N PRO A 213 17.07 -10.55 2.14
CA PRO A 213 17.86 -11.49 2.93
C PRO A 213 18.48 -10.86 4.17
N ILE A 214 19.03 -9.64 4.09
CA ILE A 214 19.59 -8.94 5.26
C ILE A 214 18.51 -8.69 6.31
N MET A 215 17.32 -8.22 5.91
CA MET A 215 16.21 -8.02 6.83
C MET A 215 15.82 -9.31 7.54
N ILE A 216 15.74 -10.43 6.80
CA ILE A 216 15.48 -11.75 7.39
C ILE A 216 16.60 -12.17 8.34
N LEU A 217 17.86 -11.92 8.00
CA LEU A 217 19.01 -12.24 8.86
C LEU A 217 18.93 -11.50 10.20
N VAL A 218 18.82 -10.17 10.16
CA VAL A 218 18.73 -9.35 11.39
C VAL A 218 17.51 -9.74 12.23
N PHE A 219 16.38 -10.00 11.58
CA PHE A 219 15.17 -10.44 12.27
C PHE A 219 15.36 -11.81 12.94
N THR A 220 15.88 -12.79 12.22
CA THR A 220 16.05 -14.17 12.74
C THR A 220 17.14 -14.28 13.80
N LEU A 221 18.11 -13.37 13.84
CA LEU A 221 19.08 -13.26 14.93
C LEU A 221 18.46 -12.82 16.27
N THR A 222 17.35 -12.07 16.21
CA THR A 222 16.67 -11.53 17.40
C THR A 222 15.38 -12.26 17.76
N ALA A 223 14.83 -13.03 16.81
CA ALA A 223 13.61 -13.80 17.00
C ALA A 223 13.88 -15.21 17.58
N PRO A 224 12.86 -15.84 18.20
CA PRO A 224 12.93 -17.25 18.60
C PRO A 224 13.24 -18.20 17.42
N ALA A 225 14.01 -19.25 17.68
CA ALA A 225 14.47 -20.23 16.71
C ALA A 225 13.33 -20.92 15.96
N GLY A 226 12.16 -21.09 16.59
CA GLY A 226 10.98 -21.59 15.88
C GLY A 226 10.60 -20.73 14.67
N LEU A 227 10.78 -19.40 14.74
CA LEU A 227 10.63 -18.53 13.56
C LEU A 227 11.78 -18.71 12.57
N GLY A 228 12.99 -18.98 13.04
CA GLY A 228 14.13 -19.31 12.18
C GLY A 228 13.84 -20.55 11.32
N ILE A 229 13.25 -21.61 11.89
CA ILE A 229 12.82 -22.80 11.14
C ILE A 229 11.79 -22.41 10.07
N TYR A 230 10.78 -21.63 10.45
CA TYR A 230 9.75 -21.15 9.53
C TYR A 230 10.32 -20.34 8.35
N PHE A 231 11.24 -19.41 8.60
CA PHE A 231 11.89 -18.65 7.55
C PHE A 231 12.79 -19.51 6.67
N PHE A 232 13.54 -20.44 7.26
CA PHE A 232 14.37 -21.36 6.51
C PHE A 232 13.54 -22.21 5.53
N ILE A 233 12.53 -22.92 6.04
CA ILE A 233 11.62 -23.73 5.21
C ILE A 233 10.90 -22.84 4.19
N GLY A 234 10.41 -21.67 4.61
CA GLY A 234 9.78 -20.70 3.72
C GLY A 234 10.69 -20.23 2.59
N GLY A 235 11.99 -20.06 2.86
CA GLY A 235 13.02 -19.73 1.88
C GLY A 235 13.25 -20.86 0.88
N LEU A 236 13.31 -22.12 1.34
CA LEU A 236 13.40 -23.29 0.45
C LEU A 236 12.19 -23.39 -0.50
N PHE A 237 10.98 -23.18 0.03
CA PHE A 237 9.76 -23.09 -0.80
C PHE A 237 9.84 -21.95 -1.80
N ALA A 238 10.33 -20.78 -1.38
CA ALA A 238 10.48 -19.64 -2.26
C ALA A 238 11.51 -19.90 -3.37
N CYS A 239 12.62 -20.59 -3.08
CA CYS A 239 13.57 -21.08 -4.09
C CYS A 239 12.87 -21.98 -5.10
N LEU A 240 12.14 -23.00 -4.64
CA LEU A 240 11.39 -23.92 -5.50
C LEU A 240 10.38 -23.18 -6.39
N GLN A 241 9.58 -22.27 -5.81
CA GLN A 241 8.63 -21.44 -6.55
C GLN A 241 9.32 -20.57 -7.60
N THR A 242 10.49 -20.00 -7.27
CA THR A 242 11.26 -19.15 -8.18
C THR A 242 11.89 -19.96 -9.32
N LEU A 243 12.32 -21.19 -9.06
CA LEU A 243 12.77 -22.11 -10.10
C LEU A 243 11.63 -22.44 -11.07
N ILE A 244 10.45 -22.77 -10.53
CA ILE A 244 9.26 -23.04 -11.34
C ILE A 244 8.94 -21.82 -12.22
N ILE A 245 8.83 -20.59 -11.67
CA ILE A 245 8.48 -19.42 -12.48
C ILE A 245 9.52 -19.14 -13.56
N ASN A 246 10.81 -19.31 -13.27
CA ASN A 246 11.88 -19.08 -14.23
C ASN A 246 11.78 -20.03 -15.41
N MET A 247 11.39 -21.29 -15.17
CA MET A 247 11.10 -22.25 -16.23
C MET A 247 9.90 -21.82 -17.10
N TYR A 248 8.89 -21.17 -16.52
CA TYR A 248 7.73 -20.65 -17.27
C TYR A 248 7.97 -19.27 -17.91
N ARG A 249 8.98 -18.50 -17.49
CA ARG A 249 9.29 -17.15 -17.99
C ARG A 249 9.45 -17.08 -19.51
N PRO A 250 10.13 -18.01 -20.21
CA PRO A 250 10.20 -17.99 -21.68
C PRO A 250 8.83 -18.04 -22.36
N ARG A 251 7.88 -18.82 -21.81
CA ARG A 251 6.50 -18.87 -22.33
C ARG A 251 5.76 -17.55 -22.12
N ILE A 252 6.02 -16.88 -20.99
CA ILE A 252 5.47 -15.54 -20.70
C ILE A 252 6.03 -14.52 -21.69
N ARG A 253 7.34 -14.52 -21.94
CA ARG A 253 8.00 -13.65 -22.94
C ARG A 253 7.41 -13.78 -24.32
N LYS A 254 7.25 -15.03 -24.80
CA LYS A 254 6.65 -15.30 -26.12
C LYS A 254 5.22 -14.76 -26.23
N ARG A 255 4.41 -14.89 -25.16
CA ARG A 255 3.04 -14.35 -25.14
C ARG A 255 3.02 -12.82 -25.19
N ILE A 256 3.91 -12.17 -24.42
CA ILE A 256 4.01 -10.70 -24.40
C ILE A 256 4.54 -10.16 -25.74
N ALA A 257 5.53 -10.81 -26.35
CA ALA A 257 6.03 -10.44 -27.67
C ALA A 257 4.89 -10.49 -28.71
N LYS A 258 4.12 -11.58 -28.77
CA LYS A 258 2.95 -11.71 -29.65
C LYS A 258 1.85 -10.69 -29.38
N GLU A 259 1.60 -10.34 -28.12
CA GLU A 259 0.59 -9.32 -27.75
C GLU A 259 1.02 -7.90 -28.15
N ASN A 260 2.32 -7.68 -28.33
CA ASN A 260 2.90 -6.40 -28.70
C ASN A 260 3.32 -6.33 -30.18
N GLU A 261 3.39 -7.45 -30.89
CA GLU A 261 3.51 -7.48 -32.35
C GLU A 261 2.32 -6.70 -32.95
N GLY A 262 2.63 -5.58 -33.61
CA GLY A 262 1.63 -4.69 -34.22
C GLY A 262 1.17 -3.50 -33.36
N LYS A 263 1.52 -3.44 -32.07
CA LYS A 263 1.31 -2.23 -31.25
C LYS A 263 2.52 -1.32 -31.40
N LYS A 264 2.34 -0.13 -31.99
CA LYS A 264 3.39 0.91 -31.97
C LYS A 264 3.72 1.24 -30.51
N ALA A 265 4.99 1.08 -30.13
CA ALA A 265 5.46 1.55 -28.85
C ALA A 265 5.32 3.07 -28.83
N VAL A 266 4.49 3.62 -27.94
CA VAL A 266 4.33 5.07 -27.75
C VAL A 266 5.71 5.66 -27.51
N THR A 267 6.19 6.52 -28.40
CA THR A 267 7.52 7.10 -28.28
C THR A 267 7.49 8.32 -27.36
N VAL A 268 8.66 8.78 -26.91
CA VAL A 268 8.77 9.90 -25.97
C VAL A 268 8.27 11.21 -26.61
N GLU A 269 8.41 11.30 -27.93
CA GLU A 269 7.95 12.38 -28.79
C GLU A 269 6.42 12.53 -28.79
N ASP A 270 5.66 11.43 -28.64
CA ASP A 270 4.20 11.47 -28.54
C ASP A 270 3.72 12.04 -27.18
N LEU A 271 4.58 12.00 -26.16
CA LEU A 271 4.24 12.37 -24.77
C LEU A 271 4.76 13.75 -24.36
N MET A 272 5.81 14.22 -25.02
CA MET A 272 6.38 15.55 -24.86
C MET A 272 6.75 16.08 -26.25
N PRO A 273 5.86 16.79 -26.95
CA PRO A 273 6.27 17.54 -28.13
C PRO A 273 7.38 18.51 -27.69
N ASP A 274 8.45 18.60 -28.48
CA ASP A 274 9.51 19.58 -28.24
C ASP A 274 8.89 20.98 -28.09
N PRO A 275 9.48 21.87 -27.27
CA PRO A 275 9.13 23.27 -27.37
C PRO A 275 9.44 23.68 -28.81
N THR A 276 8.40 23.82 -29.63
CA THR A 276 8.46 24.51 -30.91
C THR A 276 9.32 25.75 -30.68
N PRO A 277 10.35 26.03 -31.50
CA PRO A 277 11.04 27.30 -31.38
C PRO A 277 9.96 28.35 -31.59
N THR A 278 9.57 29.04 -30.51
CA THR A 278 8.63 30.13 -30.56
C THR A 278 9.24 31.12 -31.53
N ALA A 279 8.75 31.10 -32.77
CA ALA A 279 9.01 32.14 -33.74
C ALA A 279 8.75 33.45 -33.00
N SER A 280 9.78 34.29 -32.99
CA SER A 280 9.85 35.55 -32.30
C SER A 280 8.57 36.34 -32.51
N ALA A 281 7.65 36.26 -31.55
CA ALA A 281 6.47 37.09 -31.53
C ALA A 281 6.92 38.46 -31.04
N THR A 282 7.24 39.31 -32.01
CA THR A 282 7.44 40.74 -31.84
C THR A 282 6.38 41.29 -30.89
N SER A 283 6.85 41.93 -29.82
CA SER A 283 6.03 42.67 -28.86
C SER A 283 5.18 43.71 -29.60
N GLN A 284 3.89 43.44 -29.76
CA GLN A 284 2.89 44.47 -29.99
C GLN A 284 1.81 44.37 -28.92
N ALA A 285 1.78 45.39 -28.06
CA ALA A 285 0.75 45.61 -27.08
C ALA A 285 -0.61 45.82 -27.78
N GLY A 286 -1.63 45.07 -27.37
CA GLY A 286 -3.02 45.20 -27.81
C GLY A 286 -3.98 45.06 -26.62
N PRO A 287 -5.17 45.67 -26.67
CA PRO A 287 -5.78 46.32 -25.51
C PRO A 287 -6.52 45.41 -24.53
N ASP A 288 -6.56 45.91 -23.30
CA ASP A 288 -7.04 45.35 -22.05
C ASP A 288 -8.40 44.62 -22.14
N VAL A 289 -8.38 43.30 -21.91
CA VAL A 289 -9.55 42.40 -21.90
C VAL A 289 -10.57 42.80 -20.80
N HIS A 290 -10.14 43.54 -19.78
CA HIS A 290 -11.03 43.99 -18.71
C HIS A 290 -12.00 45.11 -19.10
N GLN A 291 -11.75 45.84 -20.20
CA GLN A 291 -12.67 46.88 -20.68
C GLN A 291 -13.82 46.30 -21.52
N ARG A 292 -13.56 45.20 -22.24
CA ARG A 292 -14.53 44.52 -23.12
C ARG A 292 -15.69 43.87 -22.36
N ASN A 293 -15.43 43.40 -21.13
CA ASN A 293 -16.48 42.80 -20.28
C ASN A 293 -17.37 43.84 -19.59
N ARG A 294 -16.93 45.10 -19.45
CA ARG A 294 -17.74 46.17 -18.85
C ARG A 294 -18.79 46.72 -19.82
N GLN A 295 -18.51 46.71 -21.12
CA GLN A 295 -19.43 47.19 -22.16
C GLN A 295 -20.51 46.17 -22.56
N ARG A 296 -20.39 44.89 -22.19
CA ARG A 296 -21.42 43.88 -22.49
C ARG A 296 -22.64 43.92 -21.57
N ASN A 297 -22.58 44.64 -20.44
CA ASN A 297 -23.65 44.63 -19.42
C ASN A 297 -24.51 45.90 -19.36
N THR A 298 -24.25 46.90 -20.22
CA THR A 298 -25.03 48.15 -20.28
C THR A 298 -26.23 48.07 -21.24
N GLY A 299 -26.31 47.06 -22.10
CA GLY A 299 -27.37 46.93 -23.12
C GLY A 299 -28.64 46.17 -22.71
N LYS A 300 -28.73 45.62 -21.48
CA LYS A 300 -29.87 44.76 -21.06
C LYS A 300 -30.78 45.35 -19.98
N GLN A 301 -30.58 46.60 -19.56
CA GLN A 301 -31.41 47.23 -18.51
C GLN A 301 -32.45 48.26 -19.01
N GLN A 302 -32.57 48.50 -20.31
CA GLN A 302 -33.51 49.51 -20.83
C GLN A 302 -34.77 48.97 -21.54
N ALA A 303 -34.96 47.64 -21.61
CA ALA A 303 -36.06 47.05 -22.37
C ALA A 303 -37.15 46.38 -21.51
N VAL A 304 -37.53 46.91 -20.34
CA VAL A 304 -38.83 46.60 -19.70
C VAL A 304 -39.28 47.77 -18.81
N ARG A 305 -39.93 48.78 -19.39
CA ARG A 305 -40.84 49.69 -18.67
C ARG A 305 -41.93 50.18 -19.62
N GLN A 306 -43.10 49.57 -19.56
CA GLN A 306 -44.37 50.25 -19.82
C GLN A 306 -45.45 49.74 -18.83
N PRO A 307 -46.32 50.63 -18.29
CA PRO A 307 -47.31 50.29 -17.28
C PRO A 307 -48.73 50.16 -17.85
N GLN A 308 -49.54 49.20 -17.39
CA GLN A 308 -51.00 49.24 -17.57
C GLN A 308 -51.79 48.77 -16.32
N SER A 309 -52.51 49.76 -15.76
CA SER A 309 -53.85 49.80 -15.12
C SER A 309 -54.48 48.63 -14.34
N ARG A 310 -54.93 48.99 -13.12
CA ARG A 310 -55.88 48.31 -12.19
C ARG A 310 -57.28 48.06 -12.78
N PRO A 311 -58.09 47.22 -12.10
CA PRO A 311 -59.24 47.79 -11.35
C PRO A 311 -59.39 47.29 -9.90
N THR A 312 -60.22 48.03 -9.18
CA THR A 312 -60.43 48.21 -7.73
C THR A 312 -61.65 47.42 -7.22
N VAL A 313 -61.67 46.95 -5.95
CA VAL A 313 -62.81 47.04 -4.97
C VAL A 313 -62.28 46.85 -3.53
N GLN A 314 -62.77 47.66 -2.56
CA GLN A 314 -62.48 47.64 -1.10
C GLN A 314 -63.64 46.97 -0.27
N PRO A 315 -63.88 47.25 1.04
CA PRO A 315 -63.60 46.35 2.19
C PRO A 315 -64.85 46.02 3.08
N THR A 316 -64.75 45.15 4.09
CA THR A 316 -65.56 45.15 5.37
C THR A 316 -65.18 43.91 6.25
N LYS A 317 -64.62 44.08 7.46
CA LYS A 317 -65.18 44.18 8.85
C LYS A 317 -65.36 42.83 9.62
N LYS A 318 -64.80 42.84 10.85
CA LYS A 318 -64.69 41.90 12.02
C LYS A 318 -66.03 41.29 12.55
N PRO A 319 -66.11 40.32 13.52
CA PRO A 319 -65.36 40.28 14.81
C PRO A 319 -64.99 38.90 15.44
N GLU A 320 -64.26 38.97 16.59
CA GLU A 320 -64.28 38.11 17.82
C GLU A 320 -64.02 36.57 17.75
N ASP A 321 -63.37 35.88 18.70
CA ASP A 321 -62.78 36.19 20.01
C ASP A 321 -61.85 35.03 20.47
N SER A 322 -61.13 35.27 21.57
CA SER A 322 -60.56 34.29 22.53
C SER A 322 -59.05 33.93 22.48
N GLN A 323 -58.29 34.81 23.16
CA GLN A 323 -57.41 34.55 24.32
C GLN A 323 -56.12 33.69 24.16
N VAL A 324 -54.88 34.24 24.23
CA VAL A 324 -54.11 34.81 25.39
C VAL A 324 -53.54 33.67 26.29
N LYS A 325 -52.27 33.58 26.75
CA LYS A 325 -51.05 34.42 26.74
C LYS A 325 -49.84 33.55 27.18
N LYS A 326 -48.64 33.83 26.63
CA LYS A 326 -47.31 33.71 27.29
C LYS A 326 -47.19 34.76 28.42
N PRO A 327 -46.28 34.69 29.44
CA PRO A 327 -44.81 34.87 29.25
C PRO A 327 -43.90 34.18 30.32
N ALA A 328 -42.70 33.71 30.00
CA ALA A 328 -41.37 34.36 30.00
C ALA A 328 -40.76 34.83 31.35
N ALA A 329 -39.57 34.26 31.63
CA ALA A 329 -38.35 34.82 32.24
C ALA A 329 -38.17 34.93 33.78
N LYS A 330 -37.12 34.28 34.30
CA LYS A 330 -35.98 34.89 35.05
C LYS A 330 -34.94 33.84 35.52
N ARG A 331 -33.64 34.08 35.25
CA ARG A 331 -32.47 33.64 36.06
C ARG A 331 -32.35 34.57 37.30
N PRO A 332 -31.54 34.35 38.39
CA PRO A 332 -30.25 33.62 38.46
C PRO A 332 -29.89 32.90 39.81
N ARG A 333 -28.66 32.31 39.85
CA ARG A 333 -27.65 32.22 40.94
C ARG A 333 -27.92 31.47 42.29
N ASN A 334 -27.12 30.40 42.47
CA ASN A 334 -26.03 30.22 43.45
C ASN A 334 -26.28 29.54 44.83
N VAL A 335 -25.22 28.81 45.26
CA VAL A 335 -24.82 28.40 46.63
C VAL A 335 -25.42 27.13 47.27
N GLY A 336 -24.53 26.17 47.61
CA GLY A 336 -24.38 25.77 49.01
C GLY A 336 -24.50 24.28 49.42
N LYS A 337 -23.33 23.67 49.66
CA LYS A 337 -22.90 22.93 50.88
C LYS A 337 -23.55 21.60 51.32
N GLN A 338 -22.64 20.64 51.63
CA GLN A 338 -22.55 19.76 52.83
C GLN A 338 -23.65 18.68 53.01
N GLN A 339 -23.45 17.46 53.54
CA GLN A 339 -22.50 16.77 54.42
C GLN A 339 -22.61 15.25 54.09
N ARG A 340 -21.53 14.45 54.05
CA ARG A 340 -20.95 13.63 55.14
C ARG A 340 -21.89 12.65 55.88
N HIS A 341 -21.48 11.37 55.85
CA HIS A 341 -21.33 10.40 56.95
C HIS A 341 -22.17 9.12 57.04
N HIS A 342 -21.45 8.09 57.54
CA HIS A 342 -21.79 6.74 58.00
C HIS A 342 -21.83 5.66 56.90
N LYS A 343 -21.09 4.55 56.99
CA LYS A 343 -20.46 3.87 58.13
C LYS A 343 -19.30 3.00 57.66
#